data_AF-A0A1B7VI16-F1
#
_entry.id   AF-A0A1B7VI16-F1
#
_cell.length_a   1.000
_cell.length_b   1.000
_cell.length_c   1.000
_cell.angle_alpha   90.00
_cell.angle_beta   90.00
_cell.angle_gamma   90.00
#
_symmetry.space_group_name_H-M   'P 1'
#
loop_
_entity.id
_entity.type
_entity.pdbx_description
1 polymer ?
#
loop_
_entity_poly.entity_id
_entity_poly.type
_entity_poly.pdbx_seq_one_letter_code
_entity_poly.pdbx_strand_id
1 'polypeptide(L)'
;MSNQRIIESIYTDGACTGNPGPGGWGIVVYFDDGSIHEMGDSAQYTTNNKMEMQAAIAALEFFKLSRQTQPITLYTDSEYLINSITKWMPGWKKKGWKKSDGNPVQNQDLLEILDQLNSRLIQWQHVRGHSGNIGNERCDVIARSFANHKIPHLKQSLPELLYETLPKIGEISVAKGSENTSSTIINQNTLESSPSALDINTMESFTTPTATTTNEQPTEIRVLQLRNLLETLRIADEIAEKGYLITSSELADLMSVHSSAVTSRGDEWRWRNWIVSRVRREGNQILWELERGDKVEIEIE
;
A
#
# COMPACT_ATOMS: atom_id res chain seq x y z
N MET A 1 15.12 19.67 -28.40
CA MET A 1 15.80 18.99 -27.27
C MET A 1 14.70 18.31 -26.47
N SER A 2 14.78 17.01 -26.22
CA SER A 2 13.80 16.33 -25.38
C SER A 2 13.97 16.79 -23.93
N ASN A 3 12.98 17.49 -23.36
CA ASN A 3 12.94 17.79 -21.94
C ASN A 3 12.69 16.50 -21.17
N GLN A 4 13.77 15.81 -20.83
CA GLN A 4 13.75 14.64 -19.98
C GLN A 4 13.59 15.12 -18.54
N ARG A 5 12.37 14.93 -17.99
CA ARG A 5 12.02 15.32 -16.62
C ARG A 5 13.03 14.74 -15.63
N ILE A 6 13.47 15.54 -14.67
CA ILE A 6 14.44 15.10 -13.65
C ILE A 6 13.65 14.65 -12.43
N ILE A 7 13.84 13.40 -12.01
CA ILE A 7 13.31 12.88 -10.76
C ILE A 7 13.98 13.66 -9.62
N GLU A 8 13.18 14.28 -8.77
CA GLU A 8 13.62 14.96 -7.55
C GLU A 8 13.68 13.96 -6.38
N SER A 9 12.58 13.21 -6.19
CA SER A 9 12.46 12.23 -5.11
C SER A 9 11.50 11.09 -5.45
N ILE A 10 11.67 9.96 -4.76
CA ILE A 10 10.78 8.81 -4.84
C ILE A 10 10.37 8.40 -3.42
N TYR A 11 9.11 8.07 -3.23
CA TYR A 11 8.55 7.49 -2.02
C TYR A 11 8.12 6.05 -2.30
N THR A 12 8.27 5.16 -1.32
CA THR A 12 7.95 3.73 -1.46
C THR A 12 7.35 3.17 -0.17
N ASP A 13 6.23 2.45 -0.29
CA ASP A 13 5.53 1.79 0.84
C ASP A 13 4.93 0.44 0.38
N GLY A 14 4.70 -0.47 1.34
CA GLY A 14 4.11 -1.78 1.13
C GLY A 14 3.20 -2.20 2.29
N ALA A 15 2.01 -2.70 1.96
CA ALA A 15 0.97 -3.07 2.90
C ALA A 15 0.48 -4.50 2.69
N CYS A 16 0.11 -5.18 3.78
CA CYS A 16 -0.46 -6.52 3.77
C CYS A 16 -1.71 -6.63 4.63
N THR A 17 -2.81 -7.15 4.08
CA THR A 17 -4.03 -7.48 4.82
C THR A 17 -3.85 -8.89 5.41
N GLY A 18 -3.28 -8.95 6.61
CA GLY A 18 -2.79 -10.20 7.22
C GLY A 18 -1.34 -10.51 6.79
N ASN A 19 -0.55 -11.12 7.67
CA ASN A 19 0.89 -11.29 7.47
C ASN A 19 1.34 -12.72 7.86
N PRO A 20 1.40 -13.69 6.93
CA PRO A 20 1.19 -13.54 5.48
C PRO A 20 -0.28 -13.38 5.08
N GLY A 21 -0.52 -12.78 3.91
CA GLY A 21 -1.84 -12.51 3.35
C GLY A 21 -1.76 -11.76 2.02
N PRO A 22 -2.91 -11.33 1.45
CA PRO A 22 -2.93 -10.42 0.32
C PRO A 22 -2.14 -9.14 0.62
N GLY A 23 -1.31 -8.71 -0.32
CA GLY A 23 -0.48 -7.52 -0.17
C GLY A 23 -0.50 -6.66 -1.43
N GLY A 24 -0.06 -5.43 -1.26
CA GLY A 24 0.15 -4.49 -2.34
C GLY A 24 1.27 -3.53 -1.99
N TRP A 25 1.86 -2.93 -3.01
CA TRP A 25 2.92 -1.93 -2.87
C TRP A 25 2.60 -0.69 -3.68
N GLY A 26 3.21 0.44 -3.30
CA GLY A 26 3.02 1.72 -3.96
C GLY A 26 4.31 2.53 -4.03
N ILE A 27 4.54 3.19 -5.16
CA ILE A 27 5.58 4.21 -5.32
C ILE A 27 4.99 5.51 -5.84
N VAL A 28 5.58 6.62 -5.41
CA VAL A 28 5.26 7.97 -5.88
C VAL A 28 6.56 8.68 -6.21
N VAL A 29 6.71 9.04 -7.48
CA VAL A 29 7.85 9.75 -8.04
C VAL A 29 7.46 11.21 -8.23
N TYR A 30 8.25 12.13 -7.68
CA TYR A 30 8.14 13.57 -7.92
C TYR A 30 9.24 14.03 -8.87
N PHE A 31 8.88 14.87 -9.83
CA PHE A 31 9.80 15.49 -10.79
C PHE A 31 10.02 16.97 -10.49
N ASP A 32 11.14 17.51 -10.99
CA ASP A 32 11.54 18.91 -10.89
C ASP A 32 10.55 19.88 -11.56
N ASP A 33 9.80 19.43 -12.57
CA ASP A 33 8.69 20.17 -13.20
C ASP A 33 7.39 20.18 -12.38
N GLY A 34 7.39 19.57 -11.19
CA GLY A 34 6.23 19.45 -10.31
C GLY A 34 5.22 18.37 -10.72
N SER A 35 5.50 17.61 -11.78
CA SER A 35 4.68 16.45 -12.15
C SER A 35 4.92 15.26 -11.22
N ILE A 36 3.97 14.32 -11.23
CA ILE A 36 3.96 13.15 -10.36
C ILE A 36 3.71 11.89 -11.20
N HIS A 37 4.46 10.83 -10.93
CA HIS A 37 4.20 9.49 -11.46
C HIS A 37 3.99 8.49 -10.32
N GLU A 38 2.92 7.71 -10.40
CA GLU A 38 2.48 6.77 -9.38
C GLU A 38 2.36 5.37 -9.98
N MET A 39 2.93 4.37 -9.29
CA MET A 39 2.80 2.96 -9.66
C MET A 39 2.51 2.11 -8.41
N GLY A 40 1.97 0.93 -8.63
CA GLY A 40 1.75 -0.08 -7.60
C GLY A 40 1.25 -1.36 -8.23
N ASP A 41 1.32 -2.45 -7.47
CA ASP A 41 0.76 -3.75 -7.86
C ASP A 41 0.38 -4.55 -6.60
N SER A 42 -0.23 -5.71 -6.80
CA SER A 42 -0.75 -6.62 -5.77
C SER A 42 -0.14 -8.01 -5.85
N ALA A 43 -0.11 -8.70 -4.71
CA ALA A 43 0.24 -10.13 -4.63
C ALA A 43 -0.73 -10.85 -3.68
N GLN A 44 -1.34 -11.94 -4.14
CA GLN A 44 -2.40 -12.65 -3.39
C GLN A 44 -1.93 -13.26 -2.06
N TYR A 45 -0.65 -13.61 -1.94
CA TYR A 45 -0.10 -14.22 -0.73
C TYR A 45 1.36 -13.85 -0.53
N THR A 46 1.61 -12.93 0.40
CA THR A 46 2.93 -12.33 0.64
C THR A 46 3.05 -11.81 2.08
N THR A 47 4.09 -11.03 2.40
CA THR A 47 4.30 -10.40 3.71
C THR A 47 4.61 -8.91 3.56
N ASN A 48 4.41 -8.12 4.63
CA ASN A 48 4.62 -6.66 4.59
C ASN A 48 6.04 -6.31 4.10
N ASN A 49 7.07 -6.91 4.72
CA ASN A 49 8.47 -6.74 4.35
C ASN A 49 8.76 -7.07 2.87
N LYS A 50 8.00 -7.98 2.25
CA LYS A 50 8.14 -8.28 0.81
C LYS A 50 7.50 -7.21 -0.05
N MET A 51 6.37 -6.62 0.35
CA MET A 51 5.76 -5.48 -0.34
C MET A 51 6.63 -4.23 -0.26
N GLU A 52 7.15 -3.91 0.92
CA GLU A 52 8.11 -2.82 1.13
C GLU A 52 9.33 -2.98 0.21
N MET A 53 9.89 -4.19 0.12
CA MET A 53 11.01 -4.51 -0.77
C MET A 53 10.64 -4.44 -2.26
N GLN A 54 9.44 -4.89 -2.66
CA GLN A 54 8.98 -4.77 -4.04
C GLN A 54 8.75 -3.31 -4.47
N ALA A 55 8.19 -2.48 -3.59
CA ALA A 55 8.08 -1.03 -3.81
C ALA A 55 9.45 -0.42 -4.13
N ALA A 56 10.45 -0.76 -3.31
CA ALA A 56 11.83 -0.31 -3.51
C ALA A 56 12.49 -0.83 -4.79
N ILE A 57 12.25 -2.10 -5.16
CA ILE A 57 12.73 -2.64 -6.44
C ILE A 57 12.14 -1.82 -7.60
N ALA A 58 10.82 -1.64 -7.63
CA ALA A 58 10.14 -0.87 -8.69
C ALA A 58 10.65 0.58 -8.79
N ALA A 59 10.88 1.24 -7.65
CA ALA A 59 11.46 2.59 -7.60
C ALA A 59 12.88 2.65 -8.19
N LEU A 60 13.74 1.67 -7.88
CA LEU A 60 15.10 1.60 -8.42
C LEU A 60 15.12 1.25 -9.92
N GLU A 61 14.21 0.37 -10.37
CA GLU A 61 14.03 0.07 -11.80
C GLU A 61 13.56 1.30 -12.57
N PHE A 62 12.58 2.05 -12.04
CA PHE A 62 12.11 3.31 -12.60
C PHE A 62 13.25 4.33 -12.73
N PHE A 63 14.02 4.54 -11.67
CA PHE A 63 15.19 5.44 -11.71
C PHE A 63 16.23 4.98 -12.74
N LYS A 64 16.53 3.68 -12.81
CA LYS A 64 17.48 3.11 -13.78
C LYS A 64 17.01 3.28 -15.23
N LEU A 65 15.71 3.10 -15.49
CA LEU A 65 15.08 3.32 -16.79
C LEU A 65 15.08 4.81 -17.20
N SER A 66 14.97 5.73 -16.23
CA SER A 66 15.05 7.18 -16.46
C SER A 66 16.40 7.64 -17.01
N ARG A 67 17.47 6.84 -16.88
CA ARG A 67 18.87 7.16 -17.25
C ARG A 67 19.43 8.44 -16.60
N GLN A 68 18.79 8.93 -15.55
CA GLN A 68 19.25 10.08 -14.78
C GLN A 68 20.61 9.82 -14.13
N THR A 69 21.47 10.84 -14.12
CA THR A 69 22.82 10.77 -13.54
C THR A 69 22.98 11.63 -12.29
N GLN A 70 22.00 12.49 -12.01
CA GLN A 70 21.85 13.27 -10.80
C GLN A 70 21.38 12.38 -9.63
N PRO A 71 21.88 12.61 -8.40
CA PRO A 71 21.42 11.89 -7.22
C PRO A 71 19.98 12.26 -6.87
N ILE A 72 19.25 11.32 -6.26
CA ILE A 72 17.87 11.48 -5.77
C ILE A 72 17.74 10.96 -4.34
N THR A 73 16.71 11.42 -3.64
CA THR A 73 16.33 10.83 -2.34
C THR A 73 15.21 9.82 -2.53
N LEU A 74 15.41 8.60 -2.04
CA LEU A 74 14.39 7.55 -1.94
C LEU A 74 13.96 7.43 -0.47
N TYR A 75 12.70 7.73 -0.22
CA TYR A 75 12.06 7.73 1.09
C TYR A 75 11.25 6.46 1.33
N THR A 76 11.42 5.87 2.50
CA THR A 76 10.61 4.73 2.98
C THR A 76 10.45 4.79 4.49
N ASP A 77 9.33 4.32 5.01
CA ASP A 77 9.10 4.10 6.44
C ASP A 77 9.45 2.68 6.91
N SER A 78 9.81 1.78 6.00
CA SER A 78 10.30 0.45 6.34
C SER A 78 11.68 0.52 7.01
N GLU A 79 11.69 0.38 8.33
CA GLU A 79 12.93 0.19 9.10
C GLU A 79 13.68 -1.07 8.63
N TYR A 80 12.98 -2.14 8.24
CA TYR A 80 13.62 -3.38 7.81
C TYR A 80 14.39 -3.19 6.50
N LEU A 81 13.77 -2.57 5.51
CA LEU A 81 14.38 -2.26 4.21
C LEU A 81 15.57 -1.31 4.38
N ILE A 82 15.39 -0.16 5.04
CA ILE A 82 16.47 0.83 5.11
C ILE A 82 17.67 0.32 5.91
N ASN A 83 17.45 -0.40 7.02
CA ASN A 83 18.54 -1.01 7.78
C ASN A 83 19.22 -2.14 6.97
N SER A 84 18.47 -2.90 6.18
CA SER A 84 19.03 -3.90 5.28
C SER A 84 19.99 -3.28 4.28
N ILE A 85 19.56 -2.26 3.52
CA ILE A 85 20.40 -1.57 2.53
C ILE A 85 21.59 -0.86 3.17
N THR A 86 21.36 -0.06 4.23
CA THR A 86 22.36 0.88 4.74
C THR A 86 23.34 0.28 5.76
N LYS A 87 22.95 -0.77 6.50
CA LYS A 87 23.72 -1.30 7.63
C LYS A 87 24.09 -2.78 7.48
N TRP A 88 23.15 -3.64 7.09
CA TRP A 88 23.31 -5.09 7.23
C TRP A 88 23.85 -5.79 5.97
N MET A 89 23.36 -5.42 4.79
CA MET A 89 23.70 -6.03 3.49
C MET A 89 25.22 -6.10 3.22
N PRO A 90 26.05 -5.07 3.51
CA PRO A 90 27.51 -5.17 3.35
C PRO A 90 28.15 -6.27 4.23
N GLY A 91 27.56 -6.56 5.39
CA GLY A 91 27.97 -7.64 6.28
C GLY A 91 27.48 -9.02 5.82
N TRP A 92 26.24 -9.10 5.34
CA TRP A 92 25.66 -10.34 4.81
C TRP A 92 26.37 -10.81 3.54
N LYS A 93 26.68 -9.92 2.59
CA LYS A 93 27.45 -10.25 1.38
C LYS A 93 28.81 -10.86 1.70
N LYS A 94 29.54 -10.30 2.68
CA LYS A 94 30.81 -10.85 3.18
C LYS A 94 30.70 -12.23 3.83
N LYS A 95 29.51 -12.62 4.30
CA LYS A 95 29.21 -13.92 4.92
C LYS A 95 28.49 -14.90 3.99
N GLY A 96 28.40 -14.59 2.69
CA GLY A 96 27.65 -15.41 1.73
C GLY A 96 26.15 -15.48 2.04
N TRP A 97 25.55 -14.33 2.34
CA TRP A 97 24.13 -14.15 2.69
C TRP A 97 23.63 -14.97 3.88
N LYS A 98 24.51 -15.13 4.89
CA LYS A 98 24.18 -15.75 6.18
C LYS A 98 24.18 -14.73 7.31
N LYS A 99 23.22 -14.90 8.21
CA LYS A 99 23.14 -14.22 9.51
C LYS A 99 24.22 -14.74 10.46
N SER A 100 24.36 -14.10 11.64
CA SER A 100 25.32 -14.50 12.69
C SER A 100 25.02 -15.85 13.33
N ASP A 101 23.77 -16.31 13.28
CA ASP A 101 23.32 -17.65 13.72
C ASP A 101 23.57 -18.75 12.68
N GLY A 102 24.20 -18.42 11.53
CA GLY A 102 24.48 -19.35 10.43
C GLY A 102 23.29 -19.58 9.49
N ASN A 103 22.08 -19.13 9.84
CA ASN A 103 20.89 -19.27 9.01
C ASN A 103 20.95 -18.32 7.80
N PRO A 104 20.28 -18.65 6.68
CA PRO A 104 20.09 -17.72 5.56
C PRO A 104 19.46 -16.40 6.00
N VAL A 105 19.75 -15.33 5.26
CA VAL A 105 19.07 -14.04 5.40
C VAL A 105 17.63 -14.17 4.86
N GLN A 106 16.66 -13.59 5.56
CA GLN A 106 15.26 -13.56 5.10
C GLN A 106 15.12 -12.65 3.88
N ASN A 107 14.29 -13.04 2.91
CA ASN A 107 14.08 -12.32 1.65
C ASN A 107 15.40 -12.05 0.86
N GLN A 108 16.37 -12.97 0.95
CA GLN A 108 17.66 -12.87 0.24
C GLN A 108 17.48 -12.64 -1.27
N ASP A 109 16.47 -13.28 -1.87
CA ASP A 109 16.06 -13.12 -3.27
C ASP A 109 15.77 -11.65 -3.64
N LEU A 110 14.96 -10.96 -2.84
CA LEU A 110 14.65 -9.54 -3.06
C LEU A 110 15.85 -8.64 -2.71
N LEU A 111 16.63 -9.00 -1.69
CA LEU A 111 17.82 -8.26 -1.27
C LEU A 111 18.95 -8.30 -2.32
N GLU A 112 19.12 -9.41 -3.03
CA GLU A 112 20.09 -9.52 -4.14
C GLU A 112 19.68 -8.64 -5.33
N ILE A 113 18.38 -8.60 -5.66
CA ILE A 113 17.85 -7.69 -6.70
C ILE A 113 18.05 -6.23 -6.31
N LEU A 114 17.73 -5.87 -5.06
CA LEU A 114 17.96 -4.53 -4.51
C LEU A 114 19.45 -4.13 -4.56
N ASP A 115 20.36 -5.03 -4.19
CA ASP A 115 21.81 -4.80 -4.27
C ASP A 115 22.30 -4.58 -5.71
N GLN A 116 21.74 -5.28 -6.69
CA GLN A 116 22.06 -5.14 -8.11
C GLN A 116 21.52 -3.84 -8.73
N LEU A 117 20.38 -3.34 -8.26
CA LEU A 117 19.74 -2.13 -8.77
C LEU A 117 20.19 -0.85 -8.06
N ASN A 118 20.54 -0.93 -6.78
CA ASN A 118 20.94 0.21 -5.98
C ASN A 118 22.24 0.84 -6.49
N SER A 119 22.37 2.15 -6.34
CA SER A 119 23.54 2.90 -6.82
C SER A 119 23.91 4.03 -5.88
N ARG A 120 25.11 4.60 -6.05
CA ARG A 120 25.57 5.77 -5.27
C ARG A 120 24.76 7.05 -5.53
N LEU A 121 23.87 7.05 -6.53
CA LEU A 121 22.95 8.15 -6.81
C LEU A 121 21.72 8.12 -5.90
N ILE A 122 21.41 6.97 -5.27
CA ILE A 122 20.24 6.83 -4.39
C ILE A 122 20.64 7.17 -2.95
N GLN A 123 20.08 8.24 -2.42
CA GLN A 123 20.18 8.61 -1.02
C GLN A 123 18.96 8.03 -0.29
N TRP A 124 19.19 7.06 0.58
CA TRP A 124 18.12 6.38 1.32
C TRP A 124 17.79 7.17 2.59
N GLN A 125 16.52 7.55 2.76
CA GLN A 125 16.06 8.28 3.94
C GLN A 125 14.84 7.62 4.59
N HIS A 126 14.90 7.44 5.91
CA HIS A 126 13.77 6.95 6.69
C HIS A 126 12.80 8.09 6.97
N VAL A 127 11.52 7.84 6.74
CA VAL A 127 10.42 8.69 7.22
C VAL A 127 9.59 7.91 8.24
N ARG A 128 8.82 8.60 9.07
CA ARG A 128 7.87 7.92 9.96
C ARG A 128 6.58 7.69 9.18
N GLY A 129 6.08 6.45 9.19
CA GLY A 129 4.74 6.15 8.67
C GLY A 129 3.69 7.03 9.36
N HIS A 130 2.67 7.43 8.60
CA HIS A 130 1.54 8.26 9.06
C HIS A 130 1.91 9.58 9.78
N SER A 131 3.02 10.21 9.41
CA SER A 131 3.52 11.43 10.07
C SER A 131 3.30 12.74 9.30
N GLY A 132 2.33 12.81 8.38
CA GLY A 132 2.09 14.00 7.55
C GLY A 132 2.97 14.10 6.30
N ASN A 133 3.72 13.04 5.95
CA ASN A 133 4.49 13.03 4.70
C ASN A 133 3.58 12.64 3.52
N ILE A 134 3.23 13.62 2.70
CA ILE A 134 2.28 13.48 1.58
C ILE A 134 2.69 12.37 0.60
N GLY A 135 3.99 12.19 0.34
CA GLY A 135 4.49 11.13 -0.55
C GLY A 135 4.28 9.74 0.04
N ASN A 136 4.69 9.53 1.30
CA ASN A 136 4.50 8.26 2.00
C ASN A 136 3.03 7.92 2.21
N GLU A 137 2.20 8.89 2.61
CA GLU A 137 0.75 8.69 2.78
C GLU A 137 0.07 8.35 1.46
N ARG A 138 0.57 8.86 0.34
CA ARG A 138 0.08 8.47 -0.98
C ARG A 138 0.51 7.05 -1.37
N CYS A 139 1.74 6.63 -1.04
CA CYS A 139 2.17 5.25 -1.21
C CYS A 139 1.34 4.28 -0.37
N ASP A 140 1.07 4.57 0.91
CA ASP A 140 0.21 3.78 1.81
C ASP A 140 -1.19 3.56 1.20
N VAL A 141 -1.81 4.63 0.69
CA VAL A 141 -3.13 4.56 0.03
C VAL A 141 -3.09 3.67 -1.22
N ILE A 142 -2.01 3.72 -2.01
CA ILE A 142 -1.83 2.86 -3.20
C ILE A 142 -1.66 1.40 -2.76
N ALA A 143 -0.73 1.14 -1.86
CA ALA A 143 -0.40 -0.18 -1.33
C ALA A 143 -1.62 -0.87 -0.70
N ARG A 144 -2.35 -0.17 0.19
CA ARG A 144 -3.60 -0.67 0.81
C ARG A 144 -4.72 -0.88 -0.20
N SER A 145 -4.79 -0.08 -1.27
CA SER A 145 -5.79 -0.31 -2.32
C SER A 145 -5.54 -1.65 -3.00
N PHE A 146 -4.30 -1.88 -3.44
CA PHE A 146 -3.88 -3.14 -4.07
C PHE A 146 -4.01 -4.36 -3.13
N ALA A 147 -3.60 -4.24 -1.86
CA ALA A 147 -3.76 -5.31 -0.86
C ALA A 147 -5.24 -5.71 -0.64
N ASN A 148 -6.17 -4.76 -0.82
CA ASN A 148 -7.60 -4.98 -0.71
C ASN A 148 -8.30 -5.23 -2.07
N HIS A 149 -7.53 -5.62 -3.11
CA HIS A 149 -8.02 -5.91 -4.46
C HIS A 149 -8.79 -4.76 -5.14
N LYS A 150 -8.48 -3.51 -4.76
CA LYS A 150 -9.02 -2.29 -5.37
C LYS A 150 -7.98 -1.70 -6.32
N ILE A 151 -8.42 -1.18 -7.46
CA ILE A 151 -7.57 -0.46 -8.39
C ILE A 151 -7.58 1.03 -7.99
N PRO A 152 -6.49 1.58 -7.43
CA PRO A 152 -6.42 3.01 -7.15
C PRO A 152 -6.33 3.80 -8.46
N HIS A 153 -6.88 5.02 -8.49
CA HIS A 153 -6.57 5.96 -9.57
C HIS A 153 -5.11 6.41 -9.44
N LEU A 154 -4.24 5.98 -10.34
CA LEU A 154 -2.82 6.32 -10.39
C LEU A 154 -2.57 7.51 -11.34
N LYS A 155 -1.80 8.51 -10.89
CA LYS A 155 -1.31 9.59 -11.74
C LYS A 155 -0.09 9.10 -12.51
N GLN A 156 -0.21 8.91 -13.82
CA GLN A 156 0.93 8.53 -14.66
C GLN A 156 1.33 9.71 -15.54
N SER A 157 2.44 10.39 -15.21
CA SER A 157 3.07 11.30 -16.16
C SER A 157 3.65 10.47 -17.31
N LEU A 158 2.94 10.41 -18.43
CA LEU A 158 3.43 9.76 -19.65
C LEU A 158 4.74 10.42 -20.11
N PRO A 159 5.78 9.64 -20.44
CA PRO A 159 6.85 10.11 -21.29
C PRO A 159 6.28 10.40 -22.68
N GLU A 160 6.57 11.57 -23.24
CA GLU A 160 6.14 11.99 -24.58
C GLU A 160 6.70 11.11 -25.72
N LEU A 161 7.57 10.14 -25.40
CA LEU A 161 8.26 9.26 -26.34
C LEU A 161 7.62 7.88 -26.58
N LEU A 162 6.45 7.58 -25.99
CA LEU A 162 5.82 6.25 -26.07
C LEU A 162 4.62 6.13 -27.04
N TYR A 163 4.28 7.19 -27.77
CA TYR A 163 3.18 7.17 -28.76
C TYR A 163 3.60 6.86 -30.21
N GLU A 164 4.91 6.83 -30.54
CA GLU A 164 5.37 6.54 -31.92
C GLU A 164 5.66 5.05 -32.23
N THR A 165 5.67 4.16 -31.23
CA THR A 165 6.09 2.75 -31.40
C THR A 165 5.05 1.70 -31.04
N LEU A 166 3.81 2.09 -30.73
CA LEU A 166 2.68 1.16 -30.67
C LEU A 166 2.06 1.02 -32.08
N PRO A 167 2.06 -0.16 -32.70
CA PRO A 167 1.34 -0.35 -33.95
C PRO A 167 -0.15 -0.12 -33.71
N LYS A 168 -0.79 0.67 -34.58
CA LYS A 168 -2.25 0.82 -34.61
C LYS A 168 -2.87 -0.54 -34.92
N ILE A 169 -3.32 -1.27 -33.90
CA ILE A 169 -4.18 -2.45 -34.07
C ILE A 169 -5.59 -1.96 -34.37
N GLY A 170 -5.77 -1.44 -35.58
CA GLY A 170 -7.05 -1.44 -36.27
C GLY A 170 -7.14 -2.72 -37.10
N GLU A 171 -8.26 -3.43 -36.95
CA GLU A 171 -8.80 -4.39 -37.92
C GLU A 171 -7.81 -5.36 -38.59
N ILE A 172 -7.60 -6.53 -37.99
CA ILE A 172 -7.17 -7.72 -38.75
C ILE A 172 -8.39 -8.63 -38.96
N SER A 173 -8.92 -8.55 -40.17
CA SER A 173 -9.95 -9.46 -40.70
C SER A 173 -9.39 -10.88 -40.82
N VAL A 174 -10.11 -11.87 -40.28
CA VAL A 174 -9.74 -13.29 -40.39
C VAL A 174 -10.53 -13.95 -41.51
N ALA A 175 -9.86 -14.26 -42.62
CA ALA A 175 -10.48 -14.89 -43.80
C ALA A 175 -9.72 -16.14 -44.29
N LYS A 176 -10.19 -17.30 -43.80
CA LYS A 176 -10.36 -18.62 -44.47
C LYS A 176 -9.20 -19.40 -45.14
N GLY A 177 -9.25 -20.71 -44.85
CA GLY A 177 -8.74 -21.84 -45.63
C GLY A 177 -7.68 -22.64 -44.85
N SER A 178 -7.79 -23.95 -44.60
CA SER A 178 -8.85 -24.97 -44.85
C SER A 178 -8.58 -26.16 -43.87
N GLU A 179 -9.34 -27.27 -43.71
CA GLU A 179 -10.54 -27.82 -44.38
C GLU A 179 -11.20 -28.89 -43.48
N ASN A 180 -12.48 -29.26 -43.72
CA ASN A 180 -13.20 -30.49 -43.25
C ASN A 180 -13.37 -30.72 -41.71
N THR A 181 -14.47 -31.20 -41.11
CA THR A 181 -15.86 -31.63 -41.47
C THR A 181 -16.58 -31.91 -40.11
N SER A 182 -17.91 -31.95 -39.89
CA SER A 182 -19.11 -31.73 -40.72
C SER A 182 -20.39 -31.64 -39.83
N SER A 183 -21.32 -30.72 -40.16
CA SER A 183 -22.79 -30.78 -39.88
C SER A 183 -23.25 -30.71 -38.39
N THR A 184 -24.43 -30.24 -37.94
CA THR A 184 -25.79 -29.91 -38.47
C THR A 184 -26.47 -28.94 -37.44
N ILE A 185 -26.80 -27.66 -37.68
CA ILE A 185 -28.02 -27.04 -38.31
C ILE A 185 -29.27 -26.82 -37.39
N ILE A 186 -29.83 -25.58 -37.42
CA ILE A 186 -31.19 -25.08 -37.01
C ILE A 186 -31.51 -24.89 -35.50
N ASN A 187 -31.70 -23.65 -34.97
CA ASN A 187 -32.88 -22.71 -34.98
C ASN A 187 -33.97 -23.08 -33.93
N GLN A 188 -34.74 -22.19 -33.25
CA GLN A 188 -35.01 -20.74 -33.39
C GLN A 188 -35.74 -20.16 -32.12
N ASN A 189 -35.82 -18.81 -32.02
CA ASN A 189 -36.79 -17.97 -31.27
C ASN A 189 -36.75 -17.90 -29.71
N THR A 190 -37.33 -16.90 -28.98
CA THR A 190 -37.60 -15.42 -29.11
C THR A 190 -38.22 -14.96 -27.74
N LEU A 191 -38.24 -13.63 -27.46
CA LEU A 191 -38.96 -12.86 -26.40
C LEU A 191 -38.01 -12.35 -25.28
N GLU A 192 -37.68 -11.05 -25.18
CA GLU A 192 -38.46 -9.82 -24.94
C GLU A 192 -38.41 -9.38 -23.46
N SER A 193 -37.71 -8.27 -23.16
CA SER A 193 -38.32 -7.02 -22.62
C SER A 193 -37.27 -6.06 -22.02
N SER A 194 -37.51 -4.77 -22.25
CA SER A 194 -36.89 -3.58 -21.63
C SER A 194 -38.04 -2.55 -21.43
N PRO A 195 -37.85 -1.28 -21.01
CA PRO A 195 -36.67 -0.61 -20.43
C PRO A 195 -37.02 0.23 -19.16
N SER A 196 -36.03 0.93 -18.58
CA SER A 196 -36.17 2.39 -18.31
C SER A 196 -34.79 3.00 -17.96
N ALA A 197 -34.60 4.28 -18.30
CA ALA A 197 -33.39 5.06 -18.06
C ALA A 197 -33.76 6.50 -17.67
N LEU A 198 -32.84 7.25 -17.06
CA LEU A 198 -32.91 8.72 -16.94
C LEU A 198 -31.53 9.30 -16.62
N ASP A 199 -30.97 10.07 -17.55
CA ASP A 199 -29.76 10.90 -17.40
C ASP A 199 -30.12 12.35 -17.07
N ILE A 200 -29.30 13.05 -16.26
CA ILE A 200 -29.21 14.52 -16.26
C ILE A 200 -27.73 14.95 -16.07
N ASN A 201 -27.23 15.81 -16.97
CA ASN A 201 -25.87 16.39 -16.98
C ASN A 201 -25.69 17.56 -15.98
N THR A 202 -24.43 18.03 -15.74
CA THR A 202 -23.94 19.41 -16.07
C THR A 202 -22.61 19.81 -15.35
N MET A 203 -21.57 20.14 -16.15
CA MET A 203 -20.43 21.10 -15.99
C MET A 203 -19.53 21.14 -14.71
N GLU A 204 -18.20 20.94 -14.82
CA GLU A 204 -17.07 21.95 -14.86
C GLU A 204 -16.60 22.51 -13.48
N SER A 205 -15.40 23.07 -13.22
CA SER A 205 -14.02 22.93 -13.77
C SER A 205 -13.00 23.67 -12.85
N PHE A 206 -11.83 23.05 -12.59
CA PHE A 206 -10.47 23.64 -12.39
C PHE A 206 -10.16 24.97 -11.58
N THR A 207 -9.36 24.80 -10.50
CA THR A 207 -8.14 25.58 -10.05
C THR A 207 -8.11 26.98 -9.39
N THR A 208 -7.75 27.02 -8.08
CA THR A 208 -6.70 27.87 -7.36
C THR A 208 -6.73 29.42 -7.31
N PRO A 209 -5.93 30.14 -6.46
CA PRO A 209 -5.11 29.76 -5.27
C PRO A 209 -5.13 30.72 -4.01
N THR A 210 -4.39 30.32 -2.96
CA THR A 210 -3.57 31.15 -2.00
C THR A 210 -4.08 31.47 -0.57
N ALA A 211 -3.42 30.85 0.43
CA ALA A 211 -3.07 31.28 1.83
C ALA A 211 -4.11 32.02 2.73
N THR A 212 -4.27 31.75 4.04
CA THR A 212 -3.38 31.16 5.07
C THR A 212 -4.19 30.60 6.26
N THR A 213 -3.77 29.48 6.87
CA THR A 213 -4.27 28.87 8.16
C THR A 213 -5.80 28.68 8.32
N THR A 214 -6.36 27.50 8.60
CA THR A 214 -5.83 26.30 9.30
C THR A 214 -6.16 24.99 8.56
N ASN A 215 -5.46 23.92 8.92
CA ASN A 215 -5.47 22.56 8.34
C ASN A 215 -6.87 21.98 8.02
N GLU A 216 -7.41 22.31 6.84
CA GLU A 216 -8.61 21.71 6.30
C GLU A 216 -8.26 20.68 5.21
N GLN A 217 -8.01 19.43 5.62
CA GLN A 217 -8.11 18.29 4.70
C GLN A 217 -9.48 18.33 4.01
N PRO A 218 -9.61 18.02 2.71
CA PRO A 218 -10.89 18.05 1.99
C PRO A 218 -12.02 17.41 2.79
N THR A 219 -13.22 18.00 2.79
CA THR A 219 -14.37 17.53 3.58
C THR A 219 -14.65 16.04 3.35
N GLU A 220 -14.46 15.55 2.13
CA GLU A 220 -14.56 14.13 1.77
C GLU A 220 -13.55 13.25 2.54
N ILE A 221 -12.30 13.67 2.68
CA ILE A 221 -11.26 12.97 3.44
C ILE A 221 -11.61 12.99 4.94
N ARG A 222 -12.08 14.13 5.48
CA ARG A 222 -12.53 14.22 6.88
C ARG A 222 -13.72 13.29 7.14
N VAL A 223 -14.70 13.27 6.23
CA VAL A 223 -15.87 12.38 6.32
C VAL A 223 -15.45 10.91 6.20
N LEU A 224 -14.47 10.57 5.35
CA LEU A 224 -13.94 9.21 5.24
C LEU A 224 -13.21 8.78 6.53
N GLN A 225 -12.35 9.64 7.09
CA GLN A 225 -11.70 9.42 8.37
C GLN A 225 -12.73 9.20 9.49
N LEU A 226 -13.78 10.03 9.56
CA LEU A 226 -14.85 9.88 10.55
C LEU A 226 -15.65 8.58 10.38
N ARG A 227 -15.89 8.13 9.13
CA ARG A 227 -16.52 6.82 8.86
C ARG A 227 -15.64 5.66 9.31
N ASN A 228 -14.36 5.69 8.97
CA ASN A 228 -13.40 4.67 9.40
C ASN A 228 -13.28 4.65 10.93
N LEU A 229 -13.23 5.83 11.56
CA LEU A 229 -13.20 5.99 13.01
C LEU A 229 -14.44 5.37 13.68
N LEU A 230 -15.63 5.65 13.15
CA LEU A 230 -16.88 5.12 13.67
C LEU A 230 -16.94 3.60 13.54
N GLU A 231 -16.47 3.04 12.43
CA GLU A 231 -16.41 1.60 12.22
C GLU A 231 -15.40 0.91 13.17
N THR A 232 -14.22 1.50 13.37
CA THR A 232 -13.27 1.07 14.41
C THR A 232 -13.91 1.04 15.79
N LEU A 233 -14.67 2.07 16.17
CA LEU A 233 -15.37 2.11 17.46
C LEU A 233 -16.49 1.06 17.55
N ARG A 234 -17.22 0.81 16.46
CA ARG A 234 -18.26 -0.23 16.37
C ARG A 234 -17.69 -1.63 16.54
N ILE A 235 -16.55 -1.91 15.92
CA ILE A 235 -15.83 -3.19 16.06
C ILE A 235 -15.32 -3.36 17.50
N ALA A 236 -14.77 -2.31 18.11
CA ALA A 236 -14.34 -2.34 19.51
C ALA A 236 -15.49 -2.60 20.48
N ASP A 237 -16.67 -2.03 20.22
CA ASP A 237 -17.90 -2.34 20.99
C ASP A 237 -18.34 -3.79 20.82
N GLU A 238 -18.35 -4.33 19.60
CA GLU A 238 -18.76 -5.72 19.34
C GLU A 238 -17.79 -6.74 19.95
N ILE A 239 -16.48 -6.46 19.93
CA ILE A 239 -15.44 -7.26 20.60
C ILE A 239 -15.69 -7.28 22.11
N ALA A 240 -15.93 -6.11 22.71
CA ALA A 240 -16.13 -5.96 24.15
C ALA A 240 -17.45 -6.56 24.64
N GLU A 241 -18.55 -6.36 23.91
CA GLU A 241 -19.86 -6.92 24.26
C GLU A 241 -19.89 -8.45 24.21
N LYS A 242 -19.09 -9.06 23.33
CA LYS A 242 -19.03 -10.52 23.14
C LYS A 242 -17.90 -11.21 23.90
N GLY A 243 -17.06 -10.47 24.63
CA GLY A 243 -15.89 -11.01 25.34
C GLY A 243 -14.88 -11.69 24.40
N TYR A 244 -14.68 -11.12 23.20
CA TYR A 244 -13.73 -11.68 22.24
C TYR A 244 -12.28 -11.32 22.62
N LEU A 245 -11.45 -12.35 22.73
CA LEU A 245 -10.01 -12.18 22.89
C LEU A 245 -9.35 -11.94 21.52
N ILE A 246 -8.57 -10.87 21.41
CA ILE A 246 -7.85 -10.50 20.19
C ILE A 246 -6.33 -10.49 20.40
N THR A 247 -5.56 -10.76 19.35
CA THR A 247 -4.10 -10.75 19.41
C THR A 247 -3.53 -9.34 19.46
N SER A 248 -2.27 -9.20 19.90
CA SER A 248 -1.53 -7.93 19.84
C SER A 248 -1.48 -7.27 18.46
N SER A 249 -1.64 -8.03 17.37
CA SER A 249 -1.67 -7.48 16.00
C SER A 249 -3.04 -6.91 15.68
N GLU A 250 -4.10 -7.68 15.90
CA GLU A 250 -5.49 -7.24 15.64
C GLU A 250 -5.87 -6.03 16.50
N LEU A 251 -5.40 -5.98 17.76
CA LEU A 251 -5.53 -4.81 18.63
C LEU A 251 -4.75 -3.60 18.09
N ALA A 252 -3.57 -3.81 17.52
CA ALA A 252 -2.80 -2.74 16.88
C ALA A 252 -3.49 -2.18 15.63
N ASP A 253 -4.04 -3.06 14.78
CA ASP A 253 -4.81 -2.69 13.59
C ASP A 253 -6.07 -1.89 13.99
N LEU A 254 -6.81 -2.38 14.99
CA LEU A 254 -7.98 -1.71 15.57
C LEU A 254 -7.64 -0.31 16.11
N MET A 255 -6.47 -0.16 16.74
CA MET A 255 -5.98 1.13 17.23
C MET A 255 -5.34 2.02 16.15
N SER A 256 -5.04 1.49 14.97
CA SER A 256 -4.16 2.10 13.97
C SER A 256 -2.77 2.48 14.52
N VAL A 257 -2.13 1.56 15.26
CA VAL A 257 -0.76 1.69 15.78
C VAL A 257 0.07 0.44 15.46
N HIS A 258 1.39 0.50 15.63
CA HIS A 258 2.25 -0.68 15.48
C HIS A 258 2.13 -1.64 16.68
N SER A 259 2.19 -2.96 16.47
CA SER A 259 1.97 -3.99 17.51
C SER A 259 2.96 -3.94 18.68
N SER A 260 4.18 -3.42 18.49
CA SER A 260 5.13 -3.16 19.58
C SER A 260 4.67 -2.03 20.54
N ALA A 261 3.83 -1.11 20.07
CA ALA A 261 3.24 -0.05 20.90
C ALA A 261 2.08 -0.54 21.77
N VAL A 262 1.56 -1.74 21.51
CA VAL A 262 0.54 -2.42 22.33
C VAL A 262 1.24 -3.22 23.44
N THR A 263 2.20 -4.07 23.08
CA THR A 263 2.88 -4.98 24.02
C THR A 263 3.75 -4.28 25.06
N SER A 264 4.18 -3.04 24.79
CA SER A 264 4.97 -2.20 25.70
C SER A 264 4.15 -1.42 26.73
N ARG A 265 2.81 -1.38 26.64
CA ARG A 265 1.94 -0.57 27.53
C ARG A 265 1.63 -1.18 28.90
N GLY A 266 2.20 -2.34 29.22
CA GLY A 266 1.93 -3.07 30.47
C GLY A 266 0.81 -4.09 30.31
N ASP A 267 0.19 -4.47 31.43
CA ASP A 267 -0.82 -5.52 31.49
C ASP A 267 -2.26 -4.99 31.38
N GLU A 268 -2.52 -3.72 31.75
CA GLU A 268 -3.82 -3.07 31.63
C GLU A 268 -3.66 -1.57 31.37
N TRP A 269 -4.46 -1.00 30.47
CA TRP A 269 -4.44 0.44 30.16
C TRP A 269 -5.73 0.88 29.43
N ARG A 270 -6.08 2.17 29.53
CA ARG A 270 -7.31 2.72 28.91
C ARG A 270 -7.08 3.15 27.46
N TRP A 271 -7.96 2.72 26.56
CA TRP A 271 -8.05 3.17 25.17
C TRP A 271 -9.41 3.80 24.90
N ARG A 272 -9.48 5.14 24.81
CA ARG A 272 -10.74 5.89 24.64
C ARG A 272 -11.74 5.53 25.74
N ASN A 273 -12.81 4.78 25.39
CA ASN A 273 -13.89 4.36 26.28
C ASN A 273 -13.76 2.88 26.69
N TRP A 274 -12.67 2.21 26.32
CA TRP A 274 -12.38 0.82 26.67
C TRP A 274 -11.21 0.72 27.64
N ILE A 275 -11.28 -0.26 28.53
CA ILE A 275 -10.12 -0.80 29.25
C ILE A 275 -9.60 -1.97 28.41
N VAL A 276 -8.28 -2.02 28.22
CA VAL A 276 -7.61 -3.05 27.43
C VAL A 276 -6.69 -3.85 28.34
N SER A 277 -7.03 -5.11 28.58
CA SER A 277 -6.39 -5.94 29.60
C SER A 277 -5.76 -7.19 28.98
N ARG A 278 -4.57 -7.56 29.46
CA ARG A 278 -3.80 -8.71 29.01
C ARG A 278 -4.30 -9.97 29.72
N VAL A 279 -4.98 -10.85 28.99
CA VAL A 279 -5.57 -12.05 29.58
C VAL A 279 -4.57 -13.19 29.70
N ARG A 280 -3.96 -13.60 28.57
CA ARG A 280 -3.03 -14.74 28.54
C ARG A 280 -2.11 -14.71 27.32
N ARG A 281 -1.13 -15.61 27.30
CA ARG A 281 -0.24 -15.84 26.16
C ARG A 281 -0.52 -17.21 25.55
N GLU A 282 -0.74 -17.26 24.24
CA GLU A 282 -0.89 -18.50 23.48
C GLU A 282 0.28 -18.61 22.48
N GLY A 283 1.21 -19.52 22.77
CA GLY A 283 2.47 -19.63 22.03
C GLY A 283 3.26 -18.31 22.04
N ASN A 284 3.41 -17.68 20.86
CA ASN A 284 4.11 -16.40 20.74
C ASN A 284 3.18 -15.17 20.68
N GLN A 285 1.86 -15.36 20.76
CA GLN A 285 0.87 -14.29 20.74
C GLN A 285 0.39 -13.97 22.16
N ILE A 286 0.14 -12.69 22.42
CA ILE A 286 -0.55 -12.22 23.63
C ILE A 286 -1.99 -11.95 23.23
N LEU A 287 -2.92 -12.47 24.02
CA LEU A 287 -4.36 -12.22 23.91
C LEU A 287 -4.78 -11.11 24.86
N TRP A 288 -5.58 -10.20 24.31
CA TRP A 288 -6.11 -9.02 24.96
C TRP A 288 -7.63 -9.05 24.94
N GLU A 289 -8.21 -8.52 25.99
CA GLU A 289 -9.65 -8.31 26.16
C GLU A 289 -9.94 -6.81 26.19
N LEU A 290 -11.13 -6.44 25.70
CA LEU A 290 -11.62 -5.07 25.74
C LEU A 290 -12.88 -5.06 26.59
N GLU A 291 -12.95 -4.16 27.57
CA GLU A 291 -14.16 -3.91 28.35
C GLU A 291 -14.57 -2.45 28.20
N ARG A 292 -15.88 -2.14 28.17
CA ARG A 292 -16.33 -0.73 28.16
C ARG A 292 -16.11 -0.12 29.54
N GLY A 293 -15.13 0.79 29.66
CA GLY A 293 -14.79 1.44 30.92
C GLY A 293 -15.96 2.20 31.56
N ASP A 294 -16.86 2.74 30.73
CA ASP A 294 -18.10 3.39 31.18
C ASP A 294 -19.07 2.44 31.93
N LYS A 295 -18.90 1.12 31.81
CA LYS A 295 -19.64 0.10 32.57
C LYS A 295 -18.89 -0.32 33.84
N VAL A 296 -17.56 -0.37 33.79
CA VAL A 296 -16.70 -0.81 34.92
C VAL A 296 -16.74 0.18 36.09
N GLU A 297 -16.89 1.49 35.82
CA GLU A 297 -17.04 2.51 36.87
C GLU A 297 -18.37 2.40 37.65
N ILE A 298 -19.38 1.66 37.15
CA ILE A 298 -20.72 1.55 37.77
C ILE A 298 -20.78 0.42 38.82
N GLU A 299 -19.82 -0.52 38.84
CA GLU A 299 -19.79 -1.63 39.81
C GLU A 299 -18.93 -1.34 41.07
N ILE A 300 -18.48 -0.09 41.25
CA ILE A 300 -17.55 0.31 42.34
C ILE A 300 -18.18 1.32 43.33
N GLU A 301 -19.47 1.68 43.18
CA GLU A 301 -20.29 2.40 44.18
C GLU A 301 -21.29 1.49 44.92
#